data_AF-S9PJ53-F1
#
_entry.id   AF-S9PJ53-F1
#
_cell.length_a   1.000
_cell.length_b   1.000
_cell.length_c   1.000
_cell.angle_alpha   90.00
_cell.angle_beta   90.00
_cell.angle_gamma   90.00
#
_symmetry.space_group_name_H-M   'P 1'
#
loop_
_entity.id
_entity.type
_entity.pdbx_description
1 polymer ?
#
loop_
_entity_poly.entity_id
_entity_poly.type
_entity_poly.pdbx_seq_one_letter_code
_entity_poly.pdbx_strand_id
1 'polypeptide(L)'
;MRLPLLLLVLVSGLARAEQTCATPTENHQRLAFIQTHLNEDARRARLWTGAWGAGYGVLTLGQLAAVPAVPSGEQVDLYVGALSSAGGLVALLAMPLDVVADSTTLDTLAREHPSEVDCDVLAEAERLLVRGAEGEALGRSWLMHGANVLYGLLSGLVLGLAFDRWVSGAVTAVTGILIGEAMILTQPFGAEETLRRYREGAWSASRSAPSPAWNLQVAVAPSRIGVQLHVSF
;
A
#
# COMPACT_ATOMS: atom_id res chain seq x y z
N MET A 1 -57.27 5.73 12.87
CA MET A 1 -56.81 7.13 12.74
C MET A 1 -55.57 7.31 13.60
N ARG A 2 -54.47 7.81 12.99
CA ARG A 2 -53.28 8.44 13.62
C ARG A 2 -52.33 7.45 14.34
N LEU A 3 -51.30 6.84 13.74
CA LEU A 3 -50.13 7.44 13.06
C LEU A 3 -49.80 8.86 13.55
N PRO A 4 -49.06 8.99 14.67
CA PRO A 4 -47.84 9.79 14.62
C PRO A 4 -46.80 9.29 15.65
N LEU A 5 -46.04 8.25 15.31
CA LEU A 5 -44.82 7.93 16.07
C LEU A 5 -43.58 7.78 15.18
N LEU A 6 -43.72 8.05 13.88
CA LEU A 6 -42.64 7.96 12.89
C LEU A 6 -42.05 9.33 12.49
N LEU A 7 -42.49 10.42 13.12
CA LEU A 7 -42.04 11.79 12.77
C LEU A 7 -41.05 12.41 13.77
N LEU A 8 -40.45 11.60 14.66
CA LEU A 8 -39.40 12.02 15.59
C LEU A 8 -38.00 11.49 15.19
N VAL A 9 -37.86 10.98 13.96
CA VAL A 9 -36.59 10.48 13.41
C VAL A 9 -35.86 11.54 12.56
N LEU A 10 -36.38 12.76 12.39
CA LEU A 10 -35.97 13.62 11.26
C LEU A 10 -35.38 15.01 11.55
N VAL A 11 -35.13 15.46 12.79
CA VAL A 11 -34.67 16.86 12.99
C VAL A 11 -33.50 17.10 13.96
N SER A 12 -33.03 16.14 14.76
CA SER A 12 -32.03 16.44 15.82
C SER A 12 -30.58 16.02 15.56
N GLY A 13 -30.25 15.57 14.34
CA GLY A 13 -28.90 15.12 13.99
C GLY A 13 -28.10 16.05 13.09
N LEU A 14 -28.63 17.22 12.70
CA LEU A 14 -27.89 18.29 12.00
C LEU A 14 -26.91 19.00 12.96
N ALA A 15 -26.28 18.26 13.86
CA ALA A 15 -24.93 18.61 14.28
C ALA A 15 -24.05 18.36 13.07
N ARG A 16 -24.06 19.32 12.12
CA ARG A 16 -22.81 19.63 11.42
C ARG A 16 -21.82 19.78 12.57
N ALA A 17 -20.90 18.83 12.70
CA ALA A 17 -19.69 19.11 13.43
C ALA A 17 -19.21 20.43 12.84
N GLU A 18 -19.29 21.51 13.61
CA GLU A 18 -18.45 22.66 13.34
C GLU A 18 -17.05 22.07 13.39
N GLN A 19 -16.50 21.77 12.21
CA GLN A 19 -15.09 21.59 12.03
C GLN A 19 -14.53 22.95 12.39
N THR A 20 -14.24 23.15 13.68
CA THR A 20 -13.55 24.33 14.17
C THR A 20 -12.23 24.32 13.45
N CYS A 21 -12.16 25.10 12.37
CA CYS A 21 -10.96 25.20 11.59
C CYS A 21 -9.90 25.81 12.48
N ALA A 22 -8.74 25.20 12.43
CA ALA A 22 -7.62 25.74 13.12
C ALA A 22 -7.15 27.03 12.44
N THR A 23 -6.19 27.70 13.08
CA THR A 23 -5.55 28.87 12.47
C THR A 23 -4.93 28.50 11.12
N PRO A 24 -4.83 29.42 10.15
CA PRO A 24 -4.20 29.14 8.85
C PRO A 24 -2.82 28.49 9.00
N THR A 25 -2.01 28.94 9.97
CA THR A 25 -0.70 28.36 10.28
C THR A 25 -0.79 26.88 10.67
N GLU A 26 -1.77 26.50 11.48
CA GLU A 26 -2.00 25.11 11.87
C GLU A 26 -2.48 24.27 10.69
N ASN A 27 -3.40 24.79 9.87
CA ASN A 27 -3.85 24.10 8.67
C ASN A 27 -2.69 23.82 7.70
N HIS A 28 -1.78 24.78 7.53
CA HIS A 28 -0.55 24.59 6.76
C HIS A 28 0.35 23.48 7.35
N GLN A 29 0.52 23.43 8.67
CA GLN A 29 1.31 22.38 9.32
C GLN A 29 0.70 20.99 9.13
N ARG A 30 -0.62 20.89 9.28
CA ARG A 30 -1.38 19.65 9.09
C ARG A 30 -1.30 19.19 7.64
N LEU A 31 -1.53 20.09 6.67
CA LEU A 31 -1.41 19.78 5.25
C LEU A 31 0.01 19.31 4.89
N ALA A 32 1.05 20.02 5.32
CA ALA A 32 2.44 19.67 5.04
C ALA A 32 2.83 18.30 5.62
N PHE A 33 2.31 17.96 6.80
CA PHE A 33 2.50 16.65 7.41
C PHE A 33 1.87 15.54 6.56
N ILE A 34 0.61 15.70 6.16
CA ILE A 34 -0.12 14.72 5.33
C ILE A 34 0.60 14.56 3.99
N GLN A 35 0.90 15.66 3.31
CA GLN A 35 1.52 15.67 2.00
C GLN A 35 2.88 14.97 2.01
N THR A 36 3.74 15.31 2.97
CA THR A 36 5.07 14.71 3.08
C THR A 36 4.98 13.20 3.23
N HIS A 37 4.13 12.71 4.12
CA HIS A 37 4.02 11.29 4.41
C HIS A 37 3.29 10.48 3.34
N LEU A 38 2.22 11.03 2.71
CA LEU A 38 1.58 10.37 1.57
C LEU A 38 2.53 10.31 0.35
N ASN A 39 3.37 11.32 0.14
CA ASN A 39 4.37 11.29 -0.95
C ASN A 39 5.47 10.24 -0.71
N GLU A 40 5.94 10.11 0.52
CA GLU A 40 6.87 9.05 0.90
C GLU A 40 6.27 7.66 0.67
N ASP A 41 5.00 7.49 1.06
CA ASP A 41 4.35 6.21 0.94
C ASP A 41 3.98 5.86 -0.50
N ALA A 42 3.51 6.82 -1.29
CA ALA A 42 3.30 6.67 -2.73
C ALA A 42 4.57 6.24 -3.47
N ARG A 43 5.75 6.73 -3.05
CA ARG A 43 7.03 6.28 -3.61
C ARG A 43 7.28 4.79 -3.31
N ARG A 44 7.02 4.34 -2.08
CA ARG A 44 7.12 2.92 -1.71
C ARG A 44 6.12 2.07 -2.47
N ALA A 45 4.88 2.54 -2.61
CA ALA A 45 3.83 1.88 -3.38
C ALA A 45 4.22 1.71 -4.85
N ARG A 46 4.74 2.77 -5.52
CA ARG A 46 5.22 2.67 -6.90
C ARG A 46 6.36 1.65 -7.05
N LEU A 47 7.31 1.64 -6.12
CA LEU A 47 8.41 0.67 -6.14
C LEU A 47 7.89 -0.76 -5.95
N TRP A 48 7.00 -0.97 -4.98
CA TRP A 48 6.38 -2.27 -4.70
C TRP A 48 5.61 -2.78 -5.91
N THR A 49 4.73 -1.95 -6.50
CA THR A 49 3.95 -2.31 -7.70
C THR A 49 4.87 -2.60 -8.88
N GLY A 50 5.90 -1.78 -9.09
CA GLY A 50 6.88 -1.98 -10.15
C GLY A 50 7.67 -3.28 -10.00
N ALA A 51 8.12 -3.59 -8.79
CA ALA A 51 8.88 -4.80 -8.50
C ALA A 51 8.04 -6.08 -8.71
N TRP A 52 6.82 -6.13 -8.16
CA TRP A 52 5.92 -7.26 -8.36
C TRP A 52 5.43 -7.38 -9.79
N GLY A 53 5.13 -6.26 -10.45
CA GLY A 53 4.74 -6.23 -11.85
C GLY A 53 5.83 -6.77 -12.77
N ALA A 54 7.08 -6.35 -12.56
CA ALA A 54 8.24 -6.89 -13.29
C ALA A 54 8.43 -8.39 -13.01
N GLY A 55 8.29 -8.81 -11.75
CA GLY A 55 8.37 -10.22 -11.36
C GLY A 55 7.35 -11.10 -12.10
N TYR A 56 6.08 -10.72 -12.08
CA TYR A 56 5.04 -11.43 -12.84
C TYR A 56 5.27 -11.40 -14.35
N GLY A 57 5.73 -10.27 -14.90
CA GLY A 57 6.08 -10.15 -16.31
C GLY A 57 7.19 -11.12 -16.72
N VAL A 58 8.27 -11.19 -15.93
CA VAL A 58 9.37 -12.14 -16.14
C VAL A 58 8.90 -13.58 -16.01
N LEU A 59 8.08 -13.91 -15.01
CA LEU A 59 7.53 -15.26 -14.85
C LEU A 59 6.64 -15.67 -16.02
N THR A 60 5.81 -14.76 -16.51
CA THR A 60 4.91 -15.01 -17.64
C THR A 60 5.72 -15.27 -18.91
N LEU A 61 6.61 -14.34 -19.26
CA LEU A 61 7.41 -14.43 -20.49
C LEU A 61 8.43 -15.57 -20.42
N GLY A 62 9.04 -15.79 -19.25
CA GLY A 62 10.02 -16.85 -19.04
C GLY A 62 9.43 -18.24 -19.23
N GLN A 63 8.22 -18.48 -18.70
CA GLN A 63 7.53 -19.75 -18.90
C GLN A 63 7.15 -19.95 -20.37
N LEU A 64 6.59 -18.93 -21.03
CA LEU A 64 6.27 -19.00 -22.46
C LEU A 64 7.50 -19.25 -23.34
N ALA A 65 8.63 -18.62 -23.02
CA ALA A 65 9.89 -18.81 -23.73
C ALA A 65 10.49 -20.22 -23.52
N ALA A 66 10.19 -20.87 -22.39
CA ALA A 66 10.67 -22.21 -22.08
C ALA A 66 9.83 -23.34 -22.72
N VAL A 67 8.60 -23.07 -23.18
CA VAL A 67 7.72 -24.06 -23.82
C VAL A 67 8.38 -24.91 -24.91
N PRO A 68 9.10 -24.34 -25.91
CA PRO A 68 9.71 -25.15 -26.97
C PRO A 68 10.87 -26.04 -26.48
N ALA A 69 11.38 -25.81 -25.27
CA ALA A 69 12.50 -26.56 -24.70
C ALA A 69 12.07 -27.78 -23.87
N VAL A 70 10.76 -27.99 -23.64
CA VAL A 70 10.24 -29.10 -22.84
C VAL A 70 9.40 -30.08 -23.68
N PRO A 71 9.30 -31.36 -23.27
CA PRO A 71 8.43 -32.35 -23.91
C PRO A 71 6.98 -31.87 -23.99
N SER A 72 6.24 -32.29 -25.02
CA SER A 72 4.85 -31.86 -25.25
C SER A 72 3.91 -32.10 -24.07
N GLY A 73 4.12 -33.21 -23.33
CA GLY A 73 3.36 -33.51 -22.11
C GLY A 73 3.64 -32.54 -20.95
N GLU A 74 4.77 -31.85 -20.95
CA GLU A 74 5.17 -30.90 -19.90
C GLU A 74 4.80 -29.44 -20.24
N GLN A 75 4.53 -29.15 -21.51
CA GLN A 75 4.18 -27.79 -21.97
C GLN A 75 2.94 -27.23 -21.27
N VAL A 76 1.97 -28.07 -20.92
CA VAL A 76 0.76 -27.62 -20.23
C VAL A 76 1.06 -26.97 -18.87
N ASP A 77 2.08 -27.42 -18.14
CA ASP A 77 2.45 -26.79 -16.86
C ASP A 77 2.96 -25.36 -17.08
N LEU A 78 3.79 -25.16 -18.10
CA LEU A 78 4.31 -23.84 -18.46
C LEU A 78 3.21 -22.92 -18.96
N TYR A 79 2.25 -23.43 -19.74
CA TYR A 79 1.11 -22.62 -20.17
C TYR A 79 0.20 -22.21 -19.01
N VAL A 80 -0.12 -23.14 -18.11
CA VAL A 80 -0.97 -22.83 -16.94
C VAL A 80 -0.24 -21.88 -15.99
N GLY A 81 1.05 -22.09 -15.74
CA GLY A 81 1.83 -21.19 -14.90
C GLY A 81 2.05 -19.80 -15.54
N ALA A 82 2.22 -19.71 -16.86
CA ALA A 82 2.23 -18.44 -17.58
C ALA A 82 0.88 -17.71 -17.47
N LEU A 83 -0.23 -18.43 -17.65
CA LEU A 83 -1.57 -17.87 -17.51
C LEU A 83 -1.83 -17.39 -16.07
N SER A 84 -1.42 -18.16 -15.07
CA SER A 84 -1.58 -17.78 -13.66
C SER A 84 -0.74 -16.55 -13.29
N SER A 85 0.53 -16.50 -13.72
CA SER A 85 1.38 -15.32 -13.48
C SER A 85 0.89 -14.07 -14.22
N ALA A 86 0.37 -14.22 -15.44
CA ALA A 86 -0.31 -13.15 -16.15
C ALA A 86 -1.56 -12.67 -15.39
N GLY A 87 -2.33 -13.60 -14.82
CA GLY A 87 -3.47 -13.30 -13.96
C GLY A 87 -3.07 -12.47 -12.73
N GLY A 88 -1.97 -12.82 -12.07
CA GLY A 88 -1.40 -12.03 -10.96
C GLY A 88 -1.01 -10.62 -11.37
N LEU A 89 -0.39 -10.45 -12.54
CA LEU A 89 -0.07 -9.13 -13.11
C LEU A 89 -1.34 -8.30 -13.38
N VAL A 90 -2.35 -8.91 -14.00
CA VAL A 90 -3.62 -8.23 -14.29
C VAL A 90 -4.30 -7.79 -13.00
N ALA A 91 -4.35 -8.65 -11.98
CA ALA A 91 -4.92 -8.31 -10.69
C ALA A 91 -4.19 -7.13 -10.02
N LEU A 92 -2.85 -7.12 -10.05
CA LEU A 92 -2.02 -6.04 -9.53
C LEU A 92 -2.29 -4.70 -10.22
N LEU A 93 -2.51 -4.70 -11.54
CA LEU A 93 -2.76 -3.49 -12.32
C LEU A 93 -4.22 -3.01 -12.23
N ALA A 94 -5.16 -3.93 -12.05
CA ALA A 94 -6.59 -3.61 -11.93
C ALA A 94 -6.97 -3.05 -10.55
N MET A 95 -6.16 -3.33 -9.53
CA MET A 95 -6.36 -2.86 -8.14
C MET A 95 -5.15 -2.03 -7.69
N PRO A 96 -4.98 -0.80 -8.22
CA PRO A 96 -3.88 0.06 -7.83
C PRO A 96 -4.01 0.52 -6.37
N LEU A 97 -2.88 0.79 -5.71
CA LEU A 97 -2.85 1.34 -4.36
C LEU A 97 -3.29 2.81 -4.39
N ASP A 98 -4.36 3.14 -3.64
CA ASP A 98 -4.98 4.48 -3.62
C ASP A 98 -3.98 5.60 -3.33
N VAL A 99 -3.00 5.34 -2.45
CA VAL A 99 -1.97 6.31 -2.05
C VAL A 99 -1.21 6.91 -3.24
N VAL A 100 -1.06 6.19 -4.36
CA VAL A 100 -0.38 6.69 -5.56
C VAL A 100 -1.18 7.78 -6.26
N ALA A 101 -2.49 7.60 -6.37
CA ALA A 101 -3.39 8.59 -6.96
C ALA A 101 -3.65 9.74 -5.98
N ASP A 102 -3.78 9.42 -4.70
CA ASP A 102 -4.10 10.37 -3.63
C ASP A 102 -2.95 11.34 -3.40
N SER A 103 -1.70 10.87 -3.43
CA SER A 103 -0.53 11.75 -3.37
C SER A 103 -0.52 12.77 -4.51
N THR A 104 -0.88 12.34 -5.72
CA THR A 104 -0.89 13.18 -6.92
C THR A 104 -2.01 14.22 -6.86
N THR A 105 -3.17 13.81 -6.34
CA THR A 105 -4.31 14.68 -6.11
C THR A 105 -3.95 15.75 -5.07
N LEU A 106 -3.33 15.34 -3.96
CA LEU A 106 -2.92 16.24 -2.89
C LEU A 106 -1.83 17.23 -3.34
N ASP A 107 -0.85 16.79 -4.13
CA ASP A 107 0.17 17.67 -4.70
C ASP A 107 -0.41 18.70 -5.68
N THR A 108 -1.53 18.37 -6.34
CA THR A 108 -2.25 19.31 -7.21
C THR A 108 -3.01 20.33 -6.38
N LEU A 109 -3.76 19.86 -5.38
CA LEU A 109 -4.49 20.71 -4.44
C LEU A 109 -3.54 21.70 -3.72
N ALA A 110 -2.40 21.23 -3.22
CA ALA A 110 -1.42 22.08 -2.56
C ALA A 110 -0.80 23.16 -3.48
N ARG A 111 -0.67 22.89 -4.78
CA ARG A 111 -0.17 23.86 -5.77
C ARG A 111 -1.21 24.92 -6.12
N GLU A 112 -2.49 24.56 -6.12
CA GLU A 112 -3.60 25.47 -6.41
C GLU A 112 -3.88 26.45 -5.25
N HIS A 113 -3.48 26.09 -4.03
CA HIS A 113 -3.70 26.88 -2.80
C HIS A 113 -2.38 27.23 -2.07
N PRO A 114 -1.49 28.05 -2.66
CA PRO A 114 -0.13 28.26 -2.11
C PRO A 114 -0.05 29.18 -0.88
N SER A 115 -1.01 30.07 -0.67
CA SER A 115 -0.91 31.16 0.32
C SER A 115 -1.86 31.05 1.51
N GLU A 116 -3.01 30.38 1.35
CA GLU A 116 -3.96 30.13 2.43
C GLU A 116 -4.52 28.72 2.30
N VAL A 117 -4.22 27.85 3.27
CA VAL A 117 -4.88 26.56 3.42
C VAL A 117 -6.15 26.78 4.23
N ASP A 118 -7.25 26.95 3.51
CA ASP A 118 -8.57 27.01 4.11
C ASP A 118 -9.00 25.63 4.66
N CYS A 119 -10.17 25.63 5.28
CA CYS A 119 -10.76 24.45 5.88
C CYS A 119 -11.05 23.34 4.88
N ASP A 120 -11.46 23.71 3.66
CA ASP A 120 -11.94 22.79 2.66
C ASP A 120 -10.75 22.03 2.05
N VAL A 121 -9.65 22.73 1.79
CA VAL A 121 -8.37 22.12 1.37
C VAL A 121 -7.87 21.14 2.42
N LEU A 122 -7.89 21.51 3.70
CA LEU A 122 -7.45 20.61 4.76
C LEU A 122 -8.36 19.39 4.90
N ALA A 123 -9.69 19.60 4.86
CA ALA A 123 -10.66 18.52 4.95
C ALA A 123 -10.49 17.51 3.80
N GLU A 124 -10.19 18.00 2.59
CA GLU A 124 -9.91 17.13 1.46
C GLU A 124 -8.60 16.34 1.65
N ALA A 125 -7.53 16.99 2.13
CA ALA A 125 -6.28 16.29 2.45
C ALA A 125 -6.48 15.20 3.52
N GLU A 126 -7.25 15.49 4.56
CA GLU A 126 -7.62 14.51 5.60
C GLU A 126 -8.45 13.34 5.02
N ARG A 127 -9.39 13.64 4.11
CA ARG A 127 -10.21 12.63 3.42
C ARG A 127 -9.34 11.69 2.59
N LEU A 128 -8.36 12.23 1.86
CA LEU A 128 -7.39 11.44 1.09
C LEU A 128 -6.54 10.54 2.01
N LEU A 129 -6.08 11.08 3.15
CA LEU A 129 -5.34 10.28 4.13
C LEU A 129 -6.18 9.13 4.71
N VAL A 130 -7.44 9.38 5.06
CA VAL A 130 -8.35 8.35 5.57
C VAL A 130 -8.60 7.28 4.52
N ARG A 131 -8.88 7.67 3.27
CA ARG A 131 -9.07 6.73 2.16
C ARG A 131 -7.82 5.87 1.94
N GLY A 132 -6.64 6.46 1.92
CA GLY A 132 -5.38 5.73 1.79
C GLY A 132 -5.21 4.69 2.89
N ALA A 133 -5.47 5.06 4.15
CA ALA A 133 -5.40 4.15 5.29
C ALA A 133 -6.42 3.01 5.20
N GLU A 134 -7.66 3.27 4.74
CA GLU A 134 -8.68 2.23 4.54
C GLU A 134 -8.29 1.26 3.43
N GLY A 135 -7.72 1.77 2.32
CA GLY A 135 -7.25 0.94 1.21
C GLY A 135 -6.09 0.02 1.62
N GLU A 136 -5.14 0.53 2.42
CA GLU A 136 -4.05 -0.28 2.98
C GLU A 136 -4.57 -1.36 3.94
N ALA A 137 -5.47 -0.99 4.85
CA ALA A 137 -6.07 -1.92 5.81
C ALA A 137 -6.85 -3.03 5.10
N LEU A 138 -7.59 -2.69 4.03
CA LEU A 138 -8.30 -3.66 3.20
C LEU A 138 -7.31 -4.59 2.47
N GLY A 139 -6.29 -4.04 1.82
CA GLY A 139 -5.28 -4.80 1.07
C GLY A 139 -4.53 -5.81 1.94
N ARG A 140 -4.39 -5.51 3.24
CA ARG A 140 -3.72 -6.35 4.24
C ARG A 140 -4.69 -7.12 5.15
N SER A 141 -5.97 -7.13 4.83
CA SER A 141 -6.99 -7.78 5.64
C SER A 141 -6.97 -9.31 5.48
N TRP A 142 -7.52 -10.01 6.48
CA TRP A 142 -7.76 -11.47 6.40
C TRP A 142 -8.58 -11.90 5.18
N LEU A 143 -9.42 -11.01 4.64
CA LEU A 143 -10.16 -11.26 3.41
C LEU A 143 -9.21 -11.45 2.23
N MET A 144 -8.18 -10.58 2.11
CA MET A 144 -7.20 -10.66 1.02
C MET A 144 -6.30 -11.89 1.16
N HIS A 145 -5.89 -12.26 2.38
CA HIS A 145 -5.21 -13.52 2.64
C HIS A 145 -6.06 -14.73 2.23
N GLY A 146 -7.35 -14.74 2.60
CA GLY A 146 -8.28 -15.78 2.19
C GLY A 146 -8.48 -15.85 0.67
N ALA A 147 -8.60 -14.70 0.01
CA ALA A 147 -8.72 -14.62 -1.45
C ALA A 147 -7.47 -15.16 -2.16
N ASN A 148 -6.27 -14.85 -1.62
CA ASN A 148 -5.00 -15.40 -2.11
C ASN A 148 -4.96 -16.93 -1.99
N VAL A 149 -5.31 -17.48 -0.82
CA VAL A 149 -5.39 -18.93 -0.62
C VAL A 149 -6.35 -19.58 -1.61
N LEU A 150 -7.55 -19.02 -1.75
CA LEU A 150 -8.54 -19.53 -2.69
C LEU A 150 -8.02 -19.51 -4.13
N TYR A 151 -7.41 -18.40 -4.57
CA TYR A 151 -6.86 -18.28 -5.91
C TYR A 151 -5.78 -19.33 -6.19
N GLY A 152 -4.83 -19.51 -5.27
CA GLY A 152 -3.79 -20.53 -5.40
C GLY A 152 -4.37 -21.95 -5.50
N LEU A 153 -5.35 -22.28 -4.65
CA LEU A 153 -6.03 -23.57 -4.70
C LEU A 153 -6.76 -23.79 -6.02
N LEU A 154 -7.48 -22.78 -6.54
CA LEU A 154 -8.16 -22.88 -7.83
C LEU A 154 -7.18 -23.15 -8.98
N SER A 155 -6.05 -22.43 -9.01
CA SER A 155 -5.00 -22.64 -10.01
C SER A 155 -4.42 -24.07 -9.97
N GLY A 156 -4.17 -24.60 -8.76
CA GLY A 156 -3.70 -25.98 -8.62
C GLY A 156 -4.74 -27.04 -8.99
N LEU A 157 -6.01 -26.81 -8.65
CA LEU A 157 -7.12 -27.71 -8.99
C LEU A 157 -7.33 -27.81 -10.49
N VAL A 158 -7.09 -26.75 -11.27
CA VAL A 158 -7.13 -26.83 -12.74
C VAL A 158 -6.14 -27.87 -13.24
N LEU A 159 -4.90 -27.89 -12.75
CA LEU A 159 -3.90 -28.89 -13.15
C LEU A 159 -4.26 -30.31 -12.71
N GLY A 160 -4.72 -30.47 -11.45
CA GLY A 160 -5.10 -31.77 -10.91
C GLY A 160 -6.32 -32.38 -11.61
N LEU A 161 -7.39 -31.61 -11.79
CA LEU A 161 -8.67 -32.12 -12.29
C LEU A 161 -8.75 -32.15 -13.82
N ALA A 162 -8.25 -31.12 -14.51
CA ALA A 162 -8.40 -31.02 -15.96
C ALA A 162 -7.29 -31.74 -16.73
N PHE A 163 -6.12 -31.93 -16.11
CA PHE A 163 -4.93 -32.49 -16.77
C PHE A 163 -4.31 -33.69 -16.04
N ASP A 164 -4.89 -34.15 -14.93
CA ASP A 164 -4.38 -35.26 -14.09
C ASP A 164 -2.96 -35.02 -13.54
N ARG A 165 -2.61 -33.74 -13.29
CA ARG A 165 -1.27 -33.32 -12.84
C ARG A 165 -1.27 -32.87 -11.39
N TRP A 166 -1.59 -33.78 -10.47
CA TRP A 166 -1.74 -33.45 -9.04
C TRP A 166 -0.47 -32.89 -8.39
N VAL A 167 0.71 -33.42 -8.72
CA VAL A 167 1.98 -32.92 -8.17
C VAL A 167 2.25 -31.50 -8.66
N SER A 168 2.14 -31.25 -9.97
CA SER A 168 2.28 -29.91 -10.54
C SER A 168 1.25 -28.94 -9.96
N GLY A 169 -0.01 -29.38 -9.85
CA GLY A 169 -1.09 -28.59 -9.25
C GLY A 169 -0.82 -28.21 -7.80
N ALA A 170 -0.31 -29.13 -6.98
CA ALA A 170 0.08 -28.83 -5.61
C ALA A 170 1.24 -27.82 -5.54
N VAL A 171 2.25 -27.97 -6.39
CA VAL A 171 3.38 -27.02 -6.48
C VAL A 171 2.89 -25.64 -6.91
N THR A 172 2.03 -25.55 -7.93
CA THR A 172 1.42 -24.30 -8.40
C THR A 172 0.61 -23.62 -7.32
N ALA A 173 -0.22 -24.38 -6.59
CA ALA A 173 -1.04 -23.83 -5.51
C ALA A 173 -0.16 -23.27 -4.38
N VAL A 174 0.77 -24.06 -3.85
CA VAL A 174 1.64 -23.63 -2.75
C VAL A 174 2.48 -22.42 -3.17
N THR A 175 3.07 -22.45 -4.37
CA THR A 175 3.89 -21.35 -4.86
C THR A 175 3.06 -20.07 -5.03
N GLY A 176 1.86 -20.17 -5.61
CA GLY A 176 0.96 -19.04 -5.78
C GLY A 176 0.56 -18.41 -4.45
N ILE A 177 0.22 -19.25 -3.46
CA ILE A 177 -0.11 -18.80 -2.10
C ILE A 177 1.08 -18.06 -1.50
N LEU A 178 2.28 -18.65 -1.50
CA LEU A 178 3.46 -18.02 -0.92
C LEU A 178 3.81 -16.68 -1.58
N ILE A 179 3.67 -16.59 -2.90
CA ILE A 179 3.89 -15.33 -3.64
C ILE A 179 2.85 -14.28 -3.22
N GLY A 180 1.57 -14.62 -3.18
CA GLY A 180 0.53 -13.67 -2.79
C GLY A 180 0.61 -13.27 -1.31
N GLU A 181 1.01 -14.17 -0.42
CA GLU A 181 1.29 -13.84 0.98
C GLU A 181 2.47 -12.87 1.09
N ALA A 182 3.55 -13.12 0.34
CA ALA A 182 4.68 -12.20 0.28
C ALA A 182 4.26 -10.83 -0.25
N MET A 183 3.39 -10.77 -1.26
CA MET A 183 2.82 -9.51 -1.75
C MET A 183 2.06 -8.77 -0.64
N ILE A 184 1.09 -9.42 -0.01
CA ILE A 184 0.25 -8.81 1.03
C ILE A 184 1.09 -8.33 2.21
N LEU A 185 2.02 -9.16 2.69
CA LEU A 185 2.88 -8.84 3.84
C LEU A 185 3.82 -7.67 3.55
N THR A 186 4.32 -7.56 2.31
CA THR A 186 5.24 -6.50 1.88
C THR A 186 4.54 -5.25 1.36
N GLN A 187 3.21 -5.27 1.20
CA GLN A 187 2.45 -4.11 0.75
C GLN A 187 2.67 -2.93 1.71
N PRO A 188 3.00 -1.72 1.21
CA PRO A 188 3.13 -0.52 2.05
C PRO A 188 1.86 -0.24 2.85
N PHE A 189 2.04 0.28 4.07
CA PHE A 189 0.99 0.63 5.04
C PHE A 189 1.25 2.01 5.68
N GLY A 190 1.86 2.92 4.92
CA GLY A 190 2.32 4.20 5.45
C GLY A 190 1.18 5.17 5.76
N ALA A 191 0.06 5.08 5.05
CA ALA A 191 -1.11 5.93 5.28
C ALA A 191 -1.80 5.58 6.60
N GLU A 192 -1.95 4.30 6.97
CA GLU A 192 -2.49 3.86 8.26
C GLU A 192 -1.68 4.43 9.44
N GLU A 193 -0.36 4.27 9.38
CA GLU A 193 0.54 4.78 10.41
C GLU A 193 0.56 6.32 10.45
N THR A 194 0.45 6.97 9.30
CA THR A 194 0.37 8.43 9.22
C THR A 194 -0.95 8.94 9.78
N LEU A 195 -2.08 8.29 9.52
CA LEU A 195 -3.38 8.62 10.08
C LEU A 195 -3.38 8.48 11.60
N ARG A 196 -2.75 7.42 12.13
CA ARG A 196 -2.57 7.22 13.57
C ARG A 196 -1.78 8.37 14.20
N ARG A 197 -0.58 8.66 13.69
CA ARG A 197 0.28 9.75 14.18
C ARG A 197 -0.39 11.13 14.02
N TYR A 198 -1.14 11.33 12.96
CA TYR A 198 -1.88 12.56 12.70
C TYR A 198 -2.95 12.81 13.78
N ARG A 199 -3.74 11.78 14.13
CA ARG A 199 -4.74 11.83 15.20
C ARG A 199 -4.11 12.02 16.58
N GLU A 200 -2.89 11.55 16.77
CA GLU A 200 -2.09 11.77 17.98
C GLU A 200 -1.47 13.18 18.06
N GLY A 201 -1.65 14.02 17.02
CA GLY A 201 -1.13 15.39 17.01
C GLY A 201 0.32 15.52 16.55
N ALA A 202 0.91 14.49 15.94
CA ALA A 202 2.32 14.52 15.53
C ALA A 202 2.69 15.64 14.54
N TRP A 203 1.70 16.24 13.87
CA TRP A 203 1.88 17.40 12.99
C TRP A 203 2.35 18.65 13.77
N SER A 204 2.00 18.80 15.04
CA SER A 204 2.41 19.94 15.89
C SER A 204 3.81 19.76 16.49
N ALA A 205 4.31 18.52 16.58
CA ALA A 205 5.61 18.17 17.14
C ALA A 205 6.79 18.48 16.20
N SER A 206 6.52 18.98 14.99
CA SER A 206 7.51 19.45 14.01
C SER A 206 8.30 20.70 14.46
N ARG A 207 7.97 21.27 15.63
CA ARG A 207 8.86 22.17 16.37
C ARG A 207 9.66 21.39 17.43
N SER A 208 10.87 20.96 17.03
CA SER A 208 11.98 20.63 17.93
C SER A 208 11.86 19.35 18.77
N ALA A 209 11.84 18.18 18.14
CA ALA A 209 12.56 17.05 18.71
C ALA A 209 13.97 17.07 18.10
N PRO A 210 15.07 17.20 18.88
CA PRO A 210 16.39 17.02 18.32
C PRO A 210 16.46 15.61 17.75
N SER A 211 16.56 15.50 16.42
CA SER A 211 16.85 14.22 15.80
C SER A 211 18.24 13.81 16.27
N PRO A 212 18.42 12.63 16.88
CA PRO A 212 19.75 12.19 17.25
C PRO A 212 20.61 12.18 15.99
N ALA A 213 21.65 13.02 15.98
CA ALA A 213 22.55 13.07 14.85
C ALA A 213 23.63 12.02 15.08
N TRP A 214 23.73 11.09 14.14
CA TRP A 214 24.71 10.02 14.16
C TRP A 214 25.75 10.33 13.09
N ASN A 215 27.01 10.42 13.49
CA ASN A 215 28.13 10.52 12.56
C ASN A 215 29.08 9.34 12.75
N LEU A 216 29.37 8.67 11.65
CA LEU A 216 30.33 7.57 11.60
C LEU A 216 31.64 8.11 11.03
N GLN A 217 32.71 7.98 11.80
CA GLN A 217 34.04 8.41 11.38
C GLN A 217 35.00 7.21 11.42
N VAL A 218 35.83 7.08 10.39
CA VAL A 218 36.90 6.08 10.39
C VAL A 218 38.12 6.69 11.06
N ALA A 219 38.58 6.08 12.14
CA ALA A 219 39.79 6.48 12.85
C ALA A 219 40.95 5.58 12.43
N VAL A 220 42.01 6.18 11.89
CA VAL A 220 43.21 5.46 11.46
C VAL A 220 44.38 5.86 12.36
N ALA A 221 45.03 4.86 12.94
CA ALA A 221 46.27 4.99 13.71
C ALA A 221 47.36 4.09 13.08
N PRO A 222 48.66 4.34 13.35
CA PRO A 222 49.77 3.67 12.64
C PRO A 222 49.74 2.13 12.67
N SER A 223 49.02 1.52 13.61
CA SER A 223 48.87 0.06 13.72
C SER A 223 47.42 -0.42 13.85
N ARG A 224 46.41 0.47 13.72
CA ARG A 224 44.98 0.11 13.92
C ARG A 224 44.07 0.94 13.03
N ILE A 225 43.03 0.31 12.48
CA ILE A 225 41.89 1.00 11.87
C ILE A 225 40.68 0.72 12.75
N GLY A 226 39.96 1.75 13.13
CA GLY A 226 38.74 1.67 13.93
C GLY A 226 37.62 2.50 13.33
N VAL A 227 36.41 2.27 13.82
CA VAL A 227 35.23 3.06 13.48
C VAL A 227 34.73 3.70 14.76
N GLN A 228 34.52 5.00 14.74
CA GLN A 228 33.93 5.76 15.82
C GLN A 228 32.51 6.17 15.44
N LEU A 229 31.55 5.81 16.27
CA LEU A 229 30.19 6.30 16.21
C LEU A 229 30.06 7.42 17.23
N HIS A 230 29.65 8.59 16.79
CA HIS A 230 29.31 9.68 17.68
C HIS A 230 27.81 10.02 17.54
N VAL A 231 27.18 10.25 18.69
CA VAL A 231 25.73 10.41 18.84
C VAL A 231 25.50 11.66 19.66
N SER A 232 24.83 12.65 19.08
CA SER A 232 24.43 13.87 19.79
C SER A 232 22.91 13.95 19.92
N PHE A 233 22.45 14.29 21.11
CA PHE A 233 21.05 14.49 21.49
C PHE A 233 20.74 15.97 21.69
#